data_AF-B5IP16-F1
#
_entry.id   AF-B5IP16-F1
#
_cell.length_a   1.000
_cell.length_b   1.000
_cell.length_c   1.000
_cell.angle_alpha   90.00
_cell.angle_beta   90.00
_cell.angle_gamma   90.00
#
_symmetry.space_group_name_H-M   'P 1'
#
loop_
_entity.id
_entity.type
_entity.pdbx_description
1 polymer ?
#
loop_
_entity_poly.entity_id
_entity_poly.type
_entity_poly.pdbx_seq_one_letter_code
_entity_poly.pdbx_strand_id
1 'polypeptide(L)'
;MRHRFARRLLPTRPAGHGLTLTELLTVVVVLGVVAAISTSGLLFVLRRERINAAALEVAGWLEEVRNLSARRVDANANAGGCAITLSLSAGMAANAVLATAENACGARDPQLRLPRDLQGTVTGSSTNGNSIIFTPRGLWIANPAVQGPLEIKLLLDGGGPLRCVRLSETLGSIDIGRANTNNVGANCTDYVAL
;
A
#
# COMPACT_ATOMS: atom_id res chain seq x y z
N MET A 1 69.99 14.90 57.31
CA MET A 1 69.50 14.74 55.93
C MET A 1 67.98 14.78 55.94
N ARG A 2 67.38 15.79 55.30
CA ARG A 2 65.93 16.09 55.32
C ARG A 2 65.29 15.55 54.04
N HIS A 3 64.45 14.52 54.14
CA HIS A 3 63.62 14.09 53.01
C HIS A 3 62.32 14.91 52.98
N ARG A 4 62.18 15.74 51.94
CA ARG A 4 60.96 16.50 51.66
C ARG A 4 59.93 15.58 51.00
N PHE A 5 58.73 15.56 51.58
CA PHE A 5 57.51 14.98 51.03
C PHE A 5 57.11 15.69 49.72
N ALA A 6 56.96 14.93 48.63
CA ALA A 6 56.28 15.39 47.42
C ALA A 6 54.83 14.87 47.44
N ARG A 7 53.91 15.73 47.92
CA ARG A 7 52.47 15.47 47.92
C ARG A 7 51.95 15.72 46.50
N ARG A 8 51.65 14.66 45.75
CA ARG A 8 50.96 14.76 44.44
C ARG A 8 49.55 15.30 44.67
N LEU A 9 49.27 16.48 44.13
CA LEU A 9 47.93 17.04 44.04
C LEU A 9 47.16 16.28 42.96
N LEU A 10 46.09 15.58 43.36
CA LEU A 10 45.11 15.02 42.46
C LEU A 10 44.31 16.16 41.79
N PRO A 11 44.04 16.09 40.48
CA PRO A 11 43.18 17.06 39.82
C PRO A 11 41.76 16.95 40.38
N THR A 12 41.28 18.03 41.00
CA THR A 12 39.89 18.18 41.42
C THR A 12 39.01 18.20 40.18
N ARG A 13 38.06 17.25 40.07
CA ARG A 13 36.97 17.28 39.09
C ARG A 13 36.27 18.64 39.16
N PRO A 14 36.08 19.35 38.04
CA PRO A 14 35.29 20.58 38.05
C PRO A 14 33.88 20.28 38.54
N ALA A 15 33.39 21.14 39.43
CA ALA A 15 32.06 21.07 40.01
C ALA A 15 31.01 20.96 38.90
N GLY A 16 30.19 19.91 38.95
CA GLY A 16 29.14 19.67 37.97
C GLY A 16 28.23 20.88 37.88
N HIS A 17 28.23 21.54 36.73
CA HIS A 17 27.25 22.57 36.42
C HIS A 17 25.94 21.83 36.13
N GLY A 18 25.06 21.78 37.13
CA GLY A 18 23.70 21.29 36.94
C GLY A 18 22.95 22.23 36.00
N LEU A 19 22.11 21.65 35.12
CA LEU A 19 21.22 22.40 34.25
C LEU A 19 20.42 23.41 35.07
N THR A 20 20.49 24.68 34.68
CA THR A 20 19.63 25.70 35.28
C THR A 20 18.17 25.44 34.90
N LEU A 21 17.21 25.74 35.77
CA LEU A 21 15.79 25.47 35.52
C LEU A 21 15.29 26.07 34.21
N THR A 22 15.80 27.26 33.85
CA THR A 22 15.51 27.94 32.59
C THR A 22 16.06 27.19 31.38
N GLU A 23 17.26 26.63 31.47
CA GLU A 23 17.89 25.84 30.40
C GLU A 23 17.18 24.49 30.21
N LEU A 24 16.69 23.88 31.29
CA LEU A 24 15.83 22.70 31.20
C LEU A 24 14.52 23.04 30.46
N LEU A 25 13.90 24.17 30.77
CA LEU A 25 12.63 24.58 30.19
C LEU A 25 12.78 24.89 28.69
N THR A 26 13.87 25.55 28.28
CA THR A 26 14.13 25.80 26.86
C THR A 26 14.36 24.51 26.08
N VAL A 27 15.10 23.54 26.64
CA VAL A 27 15.30 22.23 26.00
C VAL A 27 13.98 21.49 25.80
N VAL A 28 13.09 21.47 26.81
CA VAL A 28 11.78 20.81 26.69
C VAL A 28 10.92 21.47 25.61
N VAL A 29 10.92 22.81 25.53
CA VAL A 29 10.18 23.55 24.49
C VAL A 29 10.71 23.22 23.09
N VAL A 30 12.04 23.24 22.91
CA VAL A 30 12.67 22.89 21.63
C VAL A 30 12.34 21.45 21.23
N LEU A 31 12.45 20.50 22.17
CA LEU A 31 12.08 19.10 21.92
C LEU A 31 10.60 18.94 21.57
N GLY A 32 9.71 19.69 22.22
CA GLY A 32 8.28 19.69 21.91
C GLY A 32 7.98 20.15 20.49
N VAL A 33 8.65 21.22 20.03
CA VAL A 33 8.51 21.73 18.66
C VAL A 33 9.06 20.72 17.64
N VAL A 34 10.23 20.14 17.90
CA VAL A 34 10.84 19.13 17.01
C VAL A 34 9.96 17.87 16.93
N ALA A 35 9.41 17.41 18.05
CA ALA A 35 8.50 16.26 18.09
C ALA A 35 7.23 16.53 17.28
N ALA A 36 6.64 17.72 17.40
CA ALA A 36 5.44 18.09 16.65
C ALA A 36 5.67 18.04 15.13
N ILE A 37 6.82 18.54 14.65
CA ILE A 37 7.16 18.51 13.21
C ILE A 37 7.37 17.07 12.71
N SER A 38 8.01 16.21 13.52
CA SER A 38 8.29 14.82 13.13
C SER A 38 7.03 13.95 12.96
N THR A 39 5.95 14.28 13.66
CA THR A 39 4.72 13.47 13.69
C THR A 39 4.01 13.47 12.34
N SER A 40 3.98 14.61 11.65
CA SER A 40 3.33 14.75 10.34
C SER A 40 3.98 13.89 9.25
N GLY A 41 5.31 13.76 9.29
CA GLY A 41 6.06 12.91 8.34
C GLY A 41 5.75 11.43 8.50
N LEU A 42 5.61 10.96 9.76
CA LEU A 42 5.33 9.56 10.06
C LEU A 42 3.98 9.11 9.50
N LEU A 43 2.94 9.96 9.61
CA LEU A 43 1.59 9.64 9.10
C LEU A 43 1.58 9.44 7.58
N PHE A 44 2.37 10.21 6.84
CA PHE A 44 2.47 10.06 5.39
C PHE A 44 3.11 8.71 5.00
N VAL A 45 4.17 8.31 5.69
CA VAL A 45 4.83 7.02 5.45
C VAL A 45 3.88 5.86 5.77
N LEU A 46 3.20 5.91 6.91
CA LEU A 46 2.24 4.87 7.28
C LEU A 46 1.10 4.73 6.26
N ARG A 47 0.56 5.85 5.76
CA ARG A 47 -0.45 5.83 4.70
C ARG A 47 0.07 5.18 3.43
N ARG A 48 1.33 5.48 3.05
CA ARG A 48 1.98 4.91 1.87
C ARG A 48 2.19 3.39 2.00
N GLU A 49 2.59 2.91 3.17
CA GLU A 49 2.77 1.47 3.40
C GLU A 49 1.44 0.73 3.39
N ARG A 50 0.39 1.30 4.00
CA ARG A 50 -0.95 0.69 4.01
C ARG A 50 -1.54 0.52 2.61
N ILE A 51 -1.48 1.56 1.77
CA ILE A 51 -1.98 1.46 0.41
C ILE A 51 -1.11 0.54 -0.47
N ASN A 52 0.20 0.44 -0.16
CA ASN A 52 1.10 -0.48 -0.84
C ASN A 52 0.78 -1.94 -0.49
N ALA A 53 0.50 -2.23 0.79
CA ALA A 53 0.05 -3.54 1.24
C ALA A 53 -1.27 -3.94 0.56
N ALA A 54 -2.24 -3.02 0.49
CA ALA A 54 -3.50 -3.27 -0.22
C ALA A 54 -3.28 -3.57 -1.72
N ALA A 55 -2.37 -2.84 -2.39
CA ALA A 55 -2.04 -3.09 -3.79
C ALA A 55 -1.35 -4.45 -4.00
N LEU A 56 -0.46 -4.86 -3.08
CA LEU A 56 0.17 -6.18 -3.10
C LEU A 56 -0.84 -7.31 -2.88
N GLU A 57 -1.79 -7.13 -1.97
CA GLU A 57 -2.86 -8.11 -1.74
C GLU A 57 -3.76 -8.26 -2.97
N VAL A 58 -4.12 -7.14 -3.62
CA VAL A 58 -4.88 -7.16 -4.89
C VAL A 58 -4.11 -7.92 -5.96
N ALA A 59 -2.82 -7.63 -6.12
CA ALA A 59 -2.00 -8.29 -7.14
C ALA A 59 -1.85 -9.79 -6.86
N GLY A 60 -1.55 -10.18 -5.62
CA GLY A 60 -1.43 -11.59 -5.23
C GLY A 60 -2.75 -12.36 -5.41
N TRP A 61 -3.88 -11.75 -5.09
CA TRP A 61 -5.19 -12.36 -5.33
C TRP A 61 -5.48 -12.53 -6.83
N LEU A 62 -5.13 -11.53 -7.65
CA LEU A 62 -5.28 -11.64 -9.12
C LEU A 62 -4.40 -12.75 -9.71
N GLU A 63 -3.16 -12.90 -9.20
CA GLU A 63 -2.28 -14.00 -9.59
C GLU A 63 -2.86 -15.37 -9.20
N GLU A 64 -3.44 -15.49 -8.01
CA GLU A 64 -4.14 -16.71 -7.59
C GLU A 64 -5.28 -17.05 -8.56
N VAL A 65 -6.18 -16.10 -8.82
CA VAL A 65 -7.32 -16.31 -9.72
C VAL A 65 -6.86 -16.65 -11.15
N ARG A 66 -5.81 -15.99 -11.63
CA ARG A 66 -5.20 -16.27 -12.95
C ARG A 66 -4.59 -17.68 -13.00
N ASN A 67 -3.92 -18.14 -11.96
CA ASN A 67 -3.38 -19.50 -11.91
C ASN A 67 -4.51 -20.55 -11.85
N LEU A 68 -5.60 -20.25 -11.16
CA LEU A 68 -6.77 -21.11 -11.10
C LEU A 68 -7.50 -21.19 -12.44
N SER A 69 -7.56 -20.09 -13.21
CA SER A 69 -8.17 -20.07 -14.54
C SER A 69 -7.49 -21.01 -15.53
N ALA A 70 -6.19 -21.25 -15.37
CA ALA A 70 -5.44 -22.22 -16.18
C ALA A 70 -5.86 -23.68 -15.90
N ARG A 71 -6.44 -23.95 -14.72
CA ARG A 71 -6.81 -25.31 -14.28
C ARG A 71 -8.31 -25.55 -14.35
N ARG A 72 -9.13 -24.50 -14.28
CA ARG A 72 -10.59 -24.59 -14.26
C ARG A 72 -11.19 -23.79 -15.39
N VAL A 73 -11.97 -24.49 -16.20
CA VAL A 73 -12.76 -23.91 -17.29
C VAL A 73 -14.17 -23.75 -16.76
N ASP A 74 -14.62 -22.52 -16.53
CA ASP A 74 -16.04 -22.26 -16.31
C ASP A 74 -16.76 -22.29 -17.67
N ALA A 75 -17.66 -23.26 -17.85
CA ALA A 75 -18.46 -23.39 -19.05
C ALA A 75 -19.45 -22.23 -19.25
N ASN A 76 -19.77 -21.49 -18.18
CA ASN A 76 -20.66 -20.33 -18.21
C ASN A 76 -19.92 -19.03 -18.53
N ALA A 77 -18.60 -18.99 -18.37
CA ALA A 77 -17.78 -17.89 -18.88
C ALA A 77 -17.53 -18.13 -20.37
N ASN A 78 -18.02 -17.25 -21.25
CA ASN A 78 -17.91 -17.39 -22.71
C ASN A 78 -16.47 -17.65 -23.24
N ALA A 79 -15.43 -17.34 -22.45
CA ALA A 79 -14.03 -17.56 -22.79
C ALA A 79 -13.37 -18.76 -22.05
N GLY A 80 -14.15 -19.55 -21.32
CA GLY A 80 -13.73 -20.80 -20.70
C GLY A 80 -12.76 -20.66 -19.54
N GLY A 81 -12.92 -19.68 -18.65
CA GLY A 81 -11.96 -19.43 -17.57
C GLY A 81 -12.60 -18.83 -16.32
N CYS A 82 -11.90 -17.95 -15.62
CA CYS A 82 -12.34 -17.39 -14.34
C CYS A 82 -12.83 -15.95 -14.44
N ALA A 83 -14.13 -15.75 -14.21
CA ALA A 83 -14.70 -14.41 -14.12
C ALA A 83 -14.46 -13.79 -12.74
N ILE A 84 -14.11 -12.51 -12.74
CA ILE A 84 -14.04 -11.65 -11.55
C ILE A 84 -14.87 -10.39 -11.78
N THR A 85 -15.50 -9.91 -10.71
CA THR A 85 -16.22 -8.65 -10.67
C THR A 85 -15.62 -7.73 -9.60
N LEU A 86 -15.18 -6.55 -10.02
CA LEU A 86 -14.66 -5.48 -9.20
C LEU A 86 -15.82 -4.68 -8.58
N SER A 87 -15.79 -4.49 -7.27
CA SER A 87 -16.78 -3.71 -6.50
C SER A 87 -16.19 -2.38 -6.01
N LEU A 88 -15.44 -1.71 -6.90
CA LEU A 88 -14.72 -0.49 -6.58
C LEU A 88 -15.69 0.69 -6.45
N SER A 89 -15.54 1.46 -5.37
CA SER A 89 -16.33 2.67 -5.12
C SER A 89 -15.53 3.70 -4.33
N ALA A 90 -16.09 4.90 -4.17
CA ALA A 90 -15.52 5.92 -3.29
C ALA A 90 -15.90 5.66 -1.83
N GLY A 91 -14.97 5.88 -0.90
CA GLY A 91 -15.26 5.82 0.53
C GLY A 91 -15.36 4.40 1.11
N MET A 92 -14.71 3.40 0.50
CA MET A 92 -14.72 2.03 1.00
C MET A 92 -13.98 1.93 2.34
N ALA A 93 -14.63 1.39 3.36
CA ALA A 93 -14.04 1.16 4.67
C ALA A 93 -13.19 -0.13 4.71
N ALA A 94 -12.46 -0.33 5.81
CA ALA A 94 -11.78 -1.59 6.09
C ALA A 94 -12.73 -2.80 5.93
N ASN A 95 -12.21 -3.93 5.45
CA ASN A 95 -12.96 -5.18 5.20
C ASN A 95 -14.07 -5.08 4.12
N ALA A 96 -14.21 -3.94 3.43
CA ALA A 96 -15.07 -3.83 2.26
C ALA A 96 -14.59 -4.76 1.13
N VAL A 97 -15.54 -5.31 0.38
CA VAL A 97 -15.24 -6.19 -0.77
C VAL A 97 -14.78 -5.35 -1.94
N LEU A 98 -13.59 -5.67 -2.45
CA LEU A 98 -12.92 -4.95 -3.53
C LEU A 98 -13.10 -5.67 -4.87
N ALA A 99 -13.03 -7.00 -4.83
CA ALA A 99 -13.29 -7.87 -5.97
C ALA A 99 -13.91 -9.19 -5.53
N THR A 100 -14.64 -9.82 -6.42
CA THR A 100 -15.25 -11.14 -6.22
C THR A 100 -14.91 -12.03 -7.40
N ALA A 101 -14.45 -13.25 -7.15
CA ALA A 101 -14.29 -14.28 -8.16
C ALA A 101 -15.55 -15.15 -8.19
N GLU A 102 -15.92 -15.60 -9.39
CA GLU A 102 -17.02 -16.53 -9.57
C GLU A 102 -16.73 -17.86 -8.84
N ASN A 103 -17.75 -18.47 -8.24
CA ASN A 103 -17.55 -19.67 -7.40
C ASN A 103 -16.94 -20.85 -8.19
N ALA A 104 -17.17 -20.89 -9.50
CA ALA A 104 -16.59 -21.90 -10.40
C ALA A 104 -15.04 -21.90 -10.40
N CYS A 105 -14.41 -20.77 -10.07
CA CYS A 105 -12.95 -20.65 -9.96
C CYS A 105 -12.35 -21.45 -8.84
N GLY A 106 -13.10 -21.71 -7.76
CA GLY A 106 -12.59 -22.35 -6.54
C GLY A 106 -11.37 -21.65 -5.95
N ALA A 107 -11.35 -20.31 -5.99
CA ALA A 107 -10.41 -19.52 -5.23
C ALA A 107 -10.51 -19.86 -3.74
N ARG A 108 -9.39 -19.85 -3.04
CA ARG A 108 -9.37 -20.12 -1.59
C ARG A 108 -10.21 -19.08 -0.86
N ASP A 109 -10.09 -17.83 -1.30
CA ASP A 109 -10.99 -16.75 -0.93
C ASP A 109 -11.64 -16.17 -2.20
N PRO A 110 -12.95 -16.42 -2.43
CA PRO A 110 -13.64 -15.87 -3.59
C PRO A 110 -13.84 -14.35 -3.47
N GLN A 111 -13.56 -13.72 -2.33
CA GLN A 111 -13.73 -12.29 -2.15
C GLN A 111 -12.42 -11.63 -1.70
N LEU A 112 -11.85 -10.79 -2.55
CA LEU A 112 -10.80 -9.87 -2.15
C LEU A 112 -11.41 -8.74 -1.31
N ARG A 113 -10.91 -8.54 -0.10
CA ARG A 113 -11.36 -7.50 0.82
C ARG A 113 -10.21 -6.56 1.16
N LEU A 114 -10.55 -5.32 1.51
CA LEU A 114 -9.56 -4.41 2.08
C LEU A 114 -9.06 -4.93 3.43
N PRO A 115 -7.77 -4.71 3.77
CA PRO A 115 -7.22 -5.07 5.07
C PRO A 115 -8.09 -4.58 6.23
N ARG A 116 -8.27 -5.42 7.25
CA ARG A 116 -9.14 -5.11 8.41
C ARG A 116 -8.57 -4.01 9.31
N ASP A 117 -7.26 -3.84 9.29
CA ASP A 117 -6.49 -2.85 10.04
C ASP A 117 -6.28 -1.54 9.26
N LEU A 118 -6.87 -1.43 8.06
CA LEU A 118 -6.84 -0.21 7.28
C LEU A 118 -7.55 0.92 8.05
N GLN A 119 -6.80 1.97 8.40
CA GLN A 119 -7.42 3.20 8.90
C GLN A 119 -7.62 4.17 7.75
N GLY A 120 -8.83 4.72 7.67
CA GLY A 120 -9.25 5.61 6.59
C GLY A 120 -10.24 4.95 5.64
N THR A 121 -10.45 5.58 4.50
CA THR A 121 -11.30 5.07 3.41
C THR A 121 -10.51 4.96 2.12
N VAL A 122 -10.82 3.95 1.31
CA VAL A 122 -10.23 3.77 -0.02
C VAL A 122 -11.24 4.19 -1.07
N THR A 123 -10.77 5.00 -2.01
CA THR A 123 -11.47 5.22 -3.27
C THR A 123 -10.85 4.31 -4.33
N GLY A 124 -11.66 3.40 -4.84
CA GLY A 124 -11.31 2.48 -5.91
C GLY A 124 -11.85 2.96 -7.26
N SER A 125 -11.11 2.76 -8.35
CA SER A 125 -11.61 2.94 -9.72
C SER A 125 -10.94 1.97 -10.68
N SER A 126 -11.58 1.69 -11.82
CA SER A 126 -10.96 0.92 -12.90
C SER A 126 -11.10 1.61 -14.26
N THR A 127 -10.09 1.48 -15.12
CA THR A 127 -10.07 2.10 -16.46
C THR A 127 -10.90 1.37 -17.51
N ASN A 128 -10.99 0.04 -17.43
CA ASN A 128 -11.55 -0.80 -18.50
C ASN A 128 -12.73 -1.66 -18.01
N GLY A 129 -13.52 -1.11 -17.08
CA GLY A 129 -14.71 -1.74 -16.53
C GLY A 129 -14.46 -2.61 -15.31
N ASN A 130 -15.53 -3.22 -14.82
CA ASN A 130 -15.52 -3.94 -13.54
C ASN A 130 -15.60 -5.46 -13.70
N SER A 131 -15.87 -6.00 -14.90
CA SER A 131 -15.98 -7.44 -15.12
C SER A 131 -14.82 -7.91 -16.00
N ILE A 132 -14.07 -8.88 -15.51
CA ILE A 132 -12.87 -9.40 -16.17
C ILE A 132 -12.93 -10.91 -16.16
N ILE A 133 -12.49 -11.55 -17.24
CA ILE A 133 -12.43 -13.00 -17.37
C ILE A 133 -10.98 -13.37 -17.65
N PHE A 134 -10.34 -14.09 -16.73
CA PHE A 134 -9.07 -14.73 -16.98
C PHE A 134 -9.29 -16.00 -17.80
N THR A 135 -8.64 -16.10 -18.95
CA THR A 135 -8.67 -17.26 -19.83
C THR A 135 -7.73 -18.36 -19.30
N PRO A 136 -7.89 -19.62 -19.74
CA PRO A 136 -6.96 -20.70 -19.40
C PRO A 136 -5.53 -20.48 -19.88
N ARG A 137 -5.34 -19.59 -20.86
CA ARG A 137 -4.03 -19.21 -21.40
C ARG A 137 -3.31 -18.16 -20.55
N GLY A 138 -3.91 -17.75 -19.43
CA GLY A 138 -3.38 -16.70 -18.57
C GLY A 138 -3.52 -15.30 -19.16
N LEU A 139 -4.30 -15.11 -20.22
CA LEU A 139 -4.72 -13.79 -20.71
C LEU A 139 -6.01 -13.36 -20.00
N TRP A 140 -6.35 -12.08 -20.05
CA TRP A 140 -7.62 -11.58 -19.52
C TRP A 140 -8.45 -10.92 -20.62
N ILE A 141 -9.76 -10.87 -20.40
CA ILE A 141 -10.76 -10.26 -21.30
C ILE A 141 -11.68 -9.39 -20.44
N ALA A 142 -11.88 -8.13 -20.79
CA ALA A 142 -12.91 -7.29 -20.16
C ALA A 142 -14.30 -7.57 -20.75
N ASN A 143 -15.32 -7.39 -19.91
CA ASN A 143 -16.72 -7.35 -20.34
C ASN A 143 -17.36 -6.03 -19.88
N PRO A 144 -17.72 -5.10 -20.79
CA PRO A 144 -17.58 -5.19 -22.25
C PRO A 144 -16.12 -5.21 -22.72
N ALA A 145 -15.86 -5.67 -23.94
CA ALA A 145 -14.51 -5.68 -24.51
C ALA A 145 -13.98 -4.24 -24.63
N VAL A 146 -12.86 -3.96 -23.99
CA VAL A 146 -12.16 -2.67 -24.04
C VAL A 146 -10.73 -2.92 -24.54
N GLN A 147 -10.13 -1.91 -25.18
CA GLN A 147 -8.73 -1.95 -25.60
C GLN A 147 -7.85 -1.22 -24.59
N GLY A 148 -6.69 -1.79 -24.29
CA GLY A 148 -5.66 -1.22 -23.43
C GLY A 148 -5.54 -1.90 -22.06
N PRO A 149 -4.50 -1.55 -21.29
CA PRO A 149 -4.28 -2.16 -20.00
C PRO A 149 -5.41 -1.82 -19.02
N LEU A 150 -5.92 -2.83 -18.33
CA LEU A 150 -6.82 -2.65 -17.21
C LEU A 150 -5.99 -2.16 -16.03
N GLU A 151 -6.38 -1.02 -15.45
CA GLU A 151 -5.78 -0.50 -14.23
C GLU A 151 -6.82 -0.51 -13.12
N ILE A 152 -6.48 -1.11 -11.98
CA ILE A 152 -7.23 -1.01 -10.72
C ILE A 152 -6.53 0.06 -9.89
N LYS A 153 -7.21 1.16 -9.63
CA LYS A 153 -6.66 2.36 -8.98
C LYS A 153 -7.17 2.45 -7.56
N LEU A 154 -6.27 2.65 -6.60
CA LEU A 154 -6.54 2.69 -5.17
C LEU A 154 -5.95 3.96 -4.56
N LEU A 155 -6.82 4.79 -4.00
CA LEU A 155 -6.46 6.04 -3.35
C LEU A 155 -6.94 6.04 -1.90
N LEU A 156 -6.05 6.33 -0.95
CA LEU A 156 -6.39 6.41 0.47
C LEU A 156 -6.80 7.84 0.88
N ASP A 157 -7.92 7.99 1.59
CA ASP A 157 -8.43 9.21 2.22
C ASP A 157 -8.55 10.44 1.29
N GLY A 158 -8.70 10.24 -0.02
CA GLY A 158 -8.82 11.34 -1.00
C GLY A 158 -7.59 12.26 -1.09
N GLY A 159 -6.49 11.91 -0.43
CA GLY A 159 -5.30 12.77 -0.26
C GLY A 159 -3.98 12.03 -0.06
N GLY A 160 -3.96 10.71 -0.26
CA GLY A 160 -2.77 9.86 -0.20
C GLY A 160 -2.12 9.58 -1.56
N PRO A 161 -0.99 8.85 -1.60
CA PRO A 161 -0.38 8.40 -2.84
C PRO A 161 -1.29 7.39 -3.56
N LEU A 162 -1.53 7.61 -4.85
CA LEU A 162 -2.27 6.67 -5.71
C LEU A 162 -1.41 5.43 -5.99
N ARG A 163 -2.00 4.25 -5.78
CA ARG A 163 -1.44 2.97 -6.25
C ARG A 163 -2.32 2.41 -7.35
N CYS A 164 -1.69 1.82 -8.35
CA CYS A 164 -2.40 1.13 -9.42
C CYS A 164 -1.93 -0.32 -9.49
N VAL A 165 -2.83 -1.24 -9.80
CA VAL A 165 -2.49 -2.59 -10.22
C VAL A 165 -2.90 -2.71 -11.68
N ARG A 166 -1.94 -2.93 -12.57
CA ARG A 166 -2.16 -2.97 -14.01
C ARG A 166 -2.11 -4.41 -14.50
N LEU A 167 -3.10 -4.79 -15.29
CA LEU A 167 -3.11 -6.04 -16.02
C LEU A 167 -2.84 -5.74 -17.50
N SER A 168 -1.74 -6.27 -18.03
CA SER A 168 -1.39 -6.14 -19.44
C SER A 168 -2.19 -7.12 -20.30
N GLU A 169 -2.76 -6.66 -21.41
CA GLU A 169 -3.58 -7.51 -22.31
C GLU A 169 -2.76 -8.59 -23.02
N THR A 170 -1.51 -8.31 -23.35
CA THR A 170 -0.71 -9.16 -24.26
C THR A 170 -0.05 -10.34 -23.54
N LEU A 171 0.36 -10.13 -22.29
CA LEU A 171 1.10 -11.12 -21.51
C LEU A 171 0.35 -11.55 -20.24
N GLY A 172 -0.81 -10.93 -19.96
CA GLY A 172 -1.53 -11.09 -18.70
C GLY A 172 -0.69 -10.73 -17.47
N SER A 173 0.41 -9.99 -17.63
CA SER A 173 1.29 -9.61 -16.52
C SER A 173 0.55 -8.67 -15.58
N ILE A 174 0.88 -8.80 -14.29
CA ILE A 174 0.32 -7.98 -13.22
C ILE A 174 1.47 -7.09 -12.72
N ASP A 175 1.32 -5.78 -12.91
CA ASP A 175 2.32 -4.80 -12.52
C ASP A 175 1.74 -3.87 -11.43
N ILE A 176 2.57 -3.46 -10.48
CA ILE A 176 2.17 -2.45 -9.49
C ILE A 176 2.74 -1.09 -9.89
N GLY A 177 1.83 -0.14 -10.03
CA GLY A 177 2.07 1.25 -10.38
C GLY A 177 1.94 2.21 -9.19
N ARG A 178 2.51 3.41 -9.36
CA ARG A 178 2.24 4.56 -8.47
C ARG A 178 2.06 5.86 -9.25
N ALA A 179 1.36 6.80 -8.63
CA ALA A 179 1.36 8.21 -9.02
C ALA A 179 1.35 9.13 -7.78
N ASN A 180 2.04 10.25 -7.89
CA ASN A 180 2.09 11.29 -6.85
C ASN A 180 0.92 12.26 -7.03
N THR A 181 -0.30 11.75 -6.94
CA THR A 181 -1.53 12.50 -7.15
C THR A 181 -2.60 12.05 -6.15
N ASN A 182 -3.49 12.98 -5.82
CA ASN A 182 -4.66 12.77 -4.97
C ASN A 182 -5.95 12.54 -5.78
N ASN A 183 -5.83 12.24 -7.07
CA ASN A 183 -6.96 11.98 -7.95
C ASN A 183 -6.95 10.52 -8.41
N VAL A 184 -7.99 9.76 -8.09
CA VAL A 184 -8.14 8.36 -8.53
C VAL A 184 -8.30 8.23 -10.05
N GLY A 185 -8.69 9.30 -10.73
CA GLY A 185 -8.77 9.35 -12.20
C GLY A 185 -7.42 9.51 -12.90
N ALA A 186 -6.36 9.87 -12.17
CA ALA A 186 -5.04 10.03 -12.75
C ALA A 186 -4.43 8.67 -13.15
N ASN A 187 -3.46 8.69 -14.07
CA ASN A 187 -2.76 7.48 -14.52
C ASN A 187 -1.51 7.26 -13.69
N CYS A 188 -1.20 6.01 -13.38
CA CYS A 188 0.09 5.66 -12.81
C CYS A 188 1.18 5.71 -13.89
N THR A 189 2.37 6.19 -13.52
CA THR A 189 3.50 6.37 -14.46
C THR A 189 4.66 5.44 -14.17
N ASP A 190 4.85 5.09 -12.90
CA ASP A 190 5.97 4.25 -12.45
C ASP A 190 5.47 2.84 -12.16
N TYR A 191 5.68 1.90 -13.08
CA TYR A 191 5.28 0.50 -12.94
C TYR A 191 6.48 -0.39 -12.63
N VAL A 192 6.27 -1.35 -11.74
CA VAL A 192 7.20 -2.45 -11.44
C VAL A 192 6.45 -3.76 -11.60
N ALA A 193 7.00 -4.67 -12.39
CA ALA A 193 6.47 -6.02 -12.56
C ALA A 193 6.68 -6.83 -11.27
N LEU A 194 5.68 -7.62 -10.90
CA LEU A 194 5.78 -8.62 -9.83
C LEU A 194 6.44 -9.91 -10.31
#